data_AF-A0A7C2WF77-F1
#
_entry.id   AF-A0A7C2WF77-F1
#
_cell.length_a   1.000
_cell.length_b   1.000
_cell.length_c   1.000
_cell.angle_alpha   90.00
_cell.angle_beta   90.00
_cell.angle_gamma   90.00
#
_symmetry.space_group_name_H-M   'P 1'
#
loop_
_entity.id
_entity.type
_entity.pdbx_description
1 polymer ?
#
loop_
_entity_poly.entity_id
_entity_poly.type
_entity_poly.pdbx_seq_one_letter_code
_entity_poly.pdbx_strand_id
1 'polypeptide(L)'
;MNRKLWSNEEKVSIVLEILRGDESAASICTRHGVSATQVYRWLDRFLEGGRNALTDKRTRIGHNPLLDENRRLKELAGQQALIIEAQKKLAGIPGW
;
A
#
# COMPACT_ATOMS: atom_id res chain seq x y z
N MET A 1 27.40 -19.25 14.38
CA MET A 1 26.39 -19.78 13.44
C MET A 1 26.12 -18.73 12.38
N ASN A 2 26.37 -19.05 11.11
CA ASN A 2 26.14 -18.13 10.00
C ASN A 2 24.65 -18.16 9.64
N ARG A 3 23.96 -17.02 9.72
CA ARG A 3 22.52 -16.95 9.46
C ARG A 3 22.32 -16.94 7.94
N LYS A 4 21.80 -18.04 7.38
CA LYS A 4 21.39 -18.08 5.97
C LYS A 4 20.44 -16.91 5.68
N LEU A 5 20.79 -16.11 4.68
CA LEU A 5 19.91 -15.10 4.11
C LEU A 5 19.09 -15.77 3.01
N TRP A 6 17.78 -15.52 3.03
CA TRP A 6 16.85 -16.05 2.04
C TRP A 6 16.44 -14.93 1.10
N SER A 7 16.55 -15.14 -0.21
CA SER A 7 16.03 -14.22 -1.20
C SER A 7 14.51 -14.16 -1.15
N ASN A 8 13.90 -13.20 -1.84
CA ASN A 8 12.43 -13.14 -1.88
C ASN A 8 11.86 -14.26 -2.76
N GLU A 9 12.55 -14.59 -3.85
CA GLU A 9 12.21 -15.66 -4.79
C GLU A 9 12.23 -17.03 -4.10
N GLU A 10 13.25 -17.31 -3.29
CA GLU A 10 13.32 -18.56 -2.51
C GLU A 10 12.13 -18.69 -1.55
N LYS A 11 11.81 -17.61 -0.81
CA LYS A 11 10.67 -17.61 0.13
C LYS A 11 9.36 -17.87 -0.61
N VAL A 12 9.16 -17.21 -1.76
CA VAL A 12 7.95 -17.37 -2.58
C VAL A 12 7.84 -18.79 -3.11
N SER A 13 8.92 -19.39 -3.62
CA SER A 13 8.92 -20.78 -4.09
C SER A 13 8.47 -21.73 -2.99
N ILE A 14 9.08 -21.64 -1.81
CA ILE A 14 8.76 -22.52 -0.66
C ILE A 14 7.30 -22.35 -0.23
N VAL A 15 6.81 -21.11 -0.15
CA VAL A 15 5.41 -20.82 0.22
C VAL A 15 4.44 -21.41 -0.82
N LEU A 16 4.73 -21.27 -2.12
CA LEU A 16 3.88 -21.82 -3.18
C LEU A 16 3.88 -23.36 -3.20
N GLU A 17 5.00 -24.01 -2.91
CA GLU A 17 5.07 -25.47 -2.76
C GLU A 17 4.15 -25.96 -1.63
N ILE A 18 4.15 -25.26 -0.49
CA ILE A 18 3.26 -25.59 0.64
C ILE A 18 1.80 -25.36 0.30
N LEU A 19 1.48 -24.23 -0.35
CA LEU A 19 0.11 -23.92 -0.76
C LEU A 19 -0.45 -24.89 -1.80
N ARG A 20 0.42 -25.47 -2.65
CA ARG A 20 0.02 -26.49 -3.62
C ARG A 20 -0.42 -27.79 -2.94
N GLY A 21 0.22 -28.14 -1.81
CA GLY A 21 -0.19 -29.27 -0.98
C GLY A 21 0.24 -30.65 -1.49
N ASP A 22 1.13 -30.73 -2.48
CA ASP A 22 1.65 -32.00 -3.02
C ASP A 22 2.51 -32.77 -2.01
N GLU A 23 3.22 -32.04 -1.14
CA GLU A 23 4.07 -32.57 -0.07
C GLU A 23 3.69 -31.95 1.28
N SER A 24 3.98 -32.65 2.38
CA SER A 24 3.84 -32.08 3.72
C SER A 24 4.81 -30.91 3.93
N ALA A 25 4.38 -29.89 4.69
CA ALA A 25 5.23 -28.75 5.04
C ALA A 25 6.54 -29.17 5.73
N ALA A 26 6.54 -30.28 6.49
CA ALA A 26 7.73 -30.83 7.12
C ALA A 26 8.74 -31.39 6.10
N SER A 27 8.27 -32.09 5.05
CA SER A 27 9.12 -32.55 3.95
C SER A 27 9.80 -31.36 3.25
N ILE A 28 8.99 -30.36 2.90
CA ILE A 28 9.46 -29.14 2.23
C ILE A 28 10.49 -28.41 3.10
N CYS A 29 10.23 -28.24 4.40
CA CYS A 29 11.18 -27.60 5.33
C CYS A 29 12.52 -28.33 5.39
N THR A 30 12.48 -29.67 5.43
CA THR A 30 13.69 -30.51 5.47
C THR A 30 14.49 -30.39 4.18
N ARG A 31 13.83 -30.49 3.02
CA ARG A 31 14.46 -30.38 1.70
C ARG A 31 15.14 -29.03 1.47
N HIS A 32 14.51 -27.94 1.91
CA HIS A 32 15.06 -26.60 1.76
C HIS A 32 16.04 -26.21 2.88
N GLY A 33 16.11 -26.97 3.97
CA GLY A 33 16.95 -26.64 5.12
C GLY A 33 16.47 -25.40 5.88
N VAL A 34 15.15 -25.23 5.98
CA VAL A 34 14.49 -24.10 6.64
C VAL A 34 13.68 -24.58 7.84
N SER A 35 13.62 -23.79 8.91
CA SER A 35 12.77 -24.14 10.05
C SER A 35 11.30 -23.89 9.74
N ALA A 36 10.42 -24.76 10.25
CA ALA A 36 8.98 -24.62 10.10
C ALA A 36 8.47 -23.26 10.60
N THR A 37 8.97 -22.78 11.75
CA THR A 37 8.62 -21.46 12.29
C THR A 37 8.92 -20.32 11.31
N GLN A 38 10.04 -20.38 10.58
CA GLN A 38 10.41 -19.35 9.62
C GLN A 38 9.52 -19.39 8.38
N VAL A 39 9.19 -20.60 7.90
CA VAL A 39 8.27 -20.82 6.78
C VAL A 39 6.86 -20.35 7.10
N TYR A 40 6.32 -20.69 8.26
CA TYR A 40 4.97 -20.25 8.65
C TYR A 40 4.86 -18.73 8.71
N ARG A 41 5.89 -18.03 9.21
CA ARG A 41 5.93 -16.56 9.15
C ARG A 41 5.92 -16.01 7.72
N TRP A 42 6.51 -16.70 6.76
CA TRP A 42 6.44 -16.30 5.35
C TRP A 42 5.06 -16.56 4.76
N LEU A 43 4.47 -17.71 5.08
CA LEU A 43 3.12 -18.07 4.66
C LEU A 43 2.09 -17.04 5.16
N ASP A 44 2.14 -16.68 6.45
CA ASP A 44 1.25 -15.68 7.04
C ASP A 44 1.35 -14.34 6.29
N ARG A 45 2.57 -13.85 6.08
CA ARG A 45 2.79 -12.58 5.35
C ARG A 45 2.37 -12.65 3.89
N PHE A 46 2.56 -13.78 3.24
CA PHE A 46 2.14 -13.98 1.85
C PHE A 46 0.61 -13.96 1.74
N LEU A 47 -0.09 -14.64 2.64
CA LEU A 47 -1.56 -14.68 2.67
C LEU A 47 -2.16 -13.32 3.02
N GLU A 48 -1.59 -12.61 4.00
CA GLU A 48 -1.99 -11.25 4.35
C GLU A 48 -1.81 -10.29 3.18
N GLY A 49 -0.63 -10.31 2.54
CA GLY A 49 -0.34 -9.52 1.35
C GLY A 49 -1.30 -9.83 0.20
N GLY A 50 -1.58 -11.10 -0.04
CA GLY A 50 -2.55 -11.55 -1.05
C GLY A 50 -3.96 -11.03 -0.77
N ARG A 51 -4.46 -11.13 0.47
CA ARG A 51 -5.77 -10.58 0.85
C ARG A 51 -5.84 -9.07 0.65
N ASN A 52 -4.81 -8.34 1.07
CA ASN A 52 -4.73 -6.90 0.90
C ASN A 52 -4.70 -6.48 -0.58
N ALA A 53 -4.01 -7.25 -1.42
CA ALA A 53 -3.95 -7.01 -2.86
C ALA A 53 -5.29 -7.27 -3.57
N LEU A 54 -6.05 -8.26 -3.10
CA LEU A 54 -7.36 -8.64 -3.64
C LEU A 54 -8.53 -7.82 -3.08
N THR A 55 -8.30 -6.97 -2.08
CA THR A 55 -9.33 -6.10 -1.51
C THR A 55 -9.80 -5.10 -2.57
N ASP A 56 -11.10 -5.11 -2.90
CA ASP A 56 -11.67 -4.21 -3.91
C ASP A 56 -11.56 -2.75 -3.47
N LYS A 57 -10.60 -2.03 -4.07
CA LYS A 57 -10.36 -0.61 -3.80
C LYS A 57 -11.41 0.30 -4.41
N ARG A 58 -12.34 -0.17 -5.23
CA ARG A 58 -13.45 0.64 -5.77
C ARG A 58 -14.33 1.21 -4.66
N THR A 59 -14.45 0.52 -3.52
CA THR A 59 -15.12 1.07 -2.32
C THR A 59 -14.40 2.30 -1.74
N ARG A 60 -13.09 2.48 -1.95
CA ARG A 60 -12.34 3.70 -1.58
C ARG A 60 -12.35 4.78 -2.66
N ILE A 61 -12.60 4.42 -3.92
CA ILE A 61 -12.69 5.39 -5.02
C ILE A 61 -13.95 6.26 -4.88
N GLY A 62 -14.98 5.80 -4.16
CA GLY A 62 -16.20 6.57 -3.91
C GLY A 62 -16.10 7.68 -2.85
N HIS A 63 -15.14 7.61 -1.92
CA HIS A 63 -14.96 8.65 -0.90
C HIS A 63 -13.49 8.75 -0.50
N ASN A 64 -12.80 9.71 -1.12
CA ASN A 64 -11.46 10.09 -0.70
C ASN A 64 -11.58 11.47 -0.03
N PRO A 65 -11.68 11.53 1.31
CA PRO A 65 -11.89 12.78 2.03
C PRO A 65 -10.75 13.79 1.78
N LEU A 66 -9.54 13.33 1.43
CA LEU A 66 -8.45 14.22 1.04
C LEU A 66 -8.66 14.86 -0.34
N LEU A 67 -9.26 14.14 -1.29
CA LEU A 67 -9.60 14.73 -2.60
C LEU A 67 -10.78 15.71 -2.48
N ASP A 68 -11.76 15.40 -1.65
CA ASP A 68 -12.90 16.28 -1.38
C ASP A 68 -12.44 17.56 -0.67
N GLU A 69 -11.60 17.43 0.35
CA GLU A 69 -11.02 18.57 1.04
C GLU A 69 -10.08 19.38 0.12
N ASN A 70 -9.28 18.73 -0.73
CA ASN A 70 -8.45 19.43 -1.70
C ASN A 70 -9.26 20.26 -2.70
N ARG A 71 -10.40 19.72 -3.15
CA ARG A 71 -11.34 20.45 -4.03
C ARG A 71 -11.91 21.67 -3.32
N ARG A 72 -12.42 21.49 -2.09
CA ARG A 72 -12.98 22.56 -1.26
C ARG A 72 -11.96 23.68 -1.00
N LEU A 73 -10.73 23.31 -0.66
CA LEU A 73 -9.66 24.27 -0.40
C LEU A 73 -9.28 25.07 -1.66
N LYS A 74 -9.26 24.44 -2.83
CA LYS A 74 -9.01 25.12 -4.11
C LYS A 74 -10.12 26.11 -4.46
N GLU A 75 -11.38 25.73 -4.24
CA GLU A 75 -12.52 26.62 -4.45
C GLU A 75 -12.46 27.85 -3.53
N LEU A 76 -12.19 27.64 -2.24
CA LEU A 76 -12.06 28.72 -1.26
C LEU A 76 -10.88 29.65 -1.60
N ALA A 77 -9.73 29.09 -1.96
CA ALA A 77 -8.56 29.87 -2.36
C ALA A 77 -8.84 30.72 -3.60
N GLY A 78 -9.55 30.17 -4.60
CA GLY A 78 -9.97 30.91 -5.79
C GLY A 78 -10.92 32.06 -5.45
N GLN A 79 -11.93 31.82 -4.60
CA GLN A 79 -12.84 32.87 -4.12
C GLN A 79 -12.11 33.98 -3.38
N GLN A 80 -11.18 33.63 -2.49
CA GLN A 80 -10.36 34.60 -1.77
C GLN A 80 -9.45 35.39 -2.70
N ALA A 81 -8.85 34.76 -3.71
CA ALA A 81 -8.03 35.45 -4.70
C ALA A 81 -8.82 36.53 -5.46
N LEU A 82 -10.05 36.23 -5.88
CA LEU A 82 -10.94 37.19 -6.54
C LEU A 82 -11.31 38.36 -5.62
N ILE A 83 -11.61 38.09 -4.34
CA ILE A 83 -11.90 39.14 -3.35
C ILE A 83 -10.69 40.05 -3.15
N ILE A 84 -9.50 39.46 -3.00
CA ILE A 84 -8.24 40.22 -2.85
C ILE A 84 -8.01 41.09 -4.09
N GLU A 85 -8.23 40.56 -5.29
CA GLU A 85 -8.07 41.33 -6.52
C GLU A 85 -9.04 42.52 -6.60
N ALA A 86 -10.32 42.30 -6.24
CA ALA A 86 -11.32 43.36 -6.20
C ALA A 86 -10.96 44.44 -5.16
N GLN A 87 -10.50 44.04 -3.98
CA GLN A 87 -10.07 44.96 -2.92
C GLN A 87 -8.84 45.77 -3.34
N LYS A 88 -7.85 45.14 -4.00
CA LYS A 88 -6.68 45.84 -4.54
C LYS A 88 -7.07 46.88 -5.58
N LYS A 89 -7.96 46.53 -6.52
CA LYS A 89 -8.51 47.47 -7.52
C LYS A 89 -9.21 48.66 -6.86
N LEU A 90 -10.04 48.42 -5.85
CA LEU A 90 -10.70 49.49 -5.08
C LEU A 90 -9.71 50.40 -4.35
N ALA A 91 -8.61 49.84 -3.85
CA ALA A 91 -7.54 50.57 -3.16
C ALA A 91 -6.56 51.27 -4.13
N GLY A 92 -6.78 51.19 -5.45
CA GLY A 92 -5.87 51.75 -6.46
C GLY A 92 -4.50 51.06 -6.54
N ILE A 93 -4.39 49.85 -5.98
CA ILE A 93 -3.16 49.05 -6.00
C ILE A 93 -3.16 48.20 -7.28
N PRO A 94 -2.11 48.25 -8.11
CA PRO A 94 -2.01 47.39 -9.28
C PRO A 94 -2.12 45.90 -8.91
N GLY A 95 -2.85 45.14 -9.73
CA GLY A 95 -2.90 43.68 -9.64
C GLY A 95 -1.55 43.04 -9.97
N TRP A 96 -1.43 41.74 -9.70
CA TRP A 96 -0.30 40.93 -10.15
C TRP A 96 -0.45 40.60 -11.64
#